data_AF-A0A6N3DR59-F1
#
_entry.id   AF-A0A6N3DR59-F1
#
_cell.length_a   1.000
_cell.length_b   1.000
_cell.length_c   1.000
_cell.angle_alpha   90.00
_cell.angle_beta   90.00
_cell.angle_gamma   90.00
#
_symmetry.space_group_name_H-M   'P 1'
#
loop_
_entity.id
_entity.type
_entity.pdbx_description
1 polymer ?
#
loop_
_entity_poly.entity_id
_entity_poly.type
_entity_poly.pdbx_seq_one_letter_code
_entity_poly.pdbx_strand_id
1 'polypeptide(L)'
;MNKKRVTAVILSAMMCMQIFTGCGAKNNAAAVEGGAGQTAAESVQGEAGTATEKNAQAAEENVQGTADQDGTEESMTGNDAAEQADGTEVSVPEDGEYTVEVTLEGGSGKATVDSQAKVTVKDGVAYATITWSSTHYDYMIVNGEKYLNENEGGNSTFTFPIDGIPCEMDVIGDTTAMSTPHEIDYTLTFQFPETAGFKDLDCNGRMELSCADQFEVEQYGAYKLITIVDNGRFLLVPKGVKVPADVPADVTVLQQPLENVYLVSSAVMDLVCQIGAVSDLKYTGVKEKDWYVKEAADAMAAGNLIYAGKYSAPDYELLLSGGCTFAIENTMITHNPEVKEKLEELGIKVMIERSSYEKHPLGRLEWIKLFGVLFGREQQAKAFFDAQAAHIEPILEKEKTGLSVAFFAVASDGTITVRKPNDYVSSMIELAGGTYSLNGYVPEEENALSTLKMQMEDFYAAEKDADILIYNGTIEGELTSIAELVQKNSLFADFKAVKTGQVYTTGSNFYQQTSGTCDFIEDLNKVLNGETDAEYRFLKKIN
;
A
#
# COMPACT_ATOMS: atom_id res chain seq x y z
N MET A 1 24.15 -11.84 -1.03
CA MET A 1 24.58 -10.71 -1.90
C MET A 1 23.80 -9.47 -1.48
N ASN A 2 24.43 -8.30 -1.53
CA ASN A 2 24.30 -7.24 -0.52
C ASN A 2 22.97 -6.45 -0.51
N LYS A 3 22.18 -6.59 0.57
CA LYS A 3 21.09 -5.67 0.98
C LYS A 3 21.51 -4.19 0.97
N LYS A 4 22.78 -3.91 1.30
CA LYS A 4 23.36 -2.56 1.28
C LYS A 4 23.53 -1.95 -0.13
N ARG A 5 23.51 -2.75 -1.21
CA ARG A 5 23.61 -2.23 -2.59
C ARG A 5 22.27 -1.75 -3.10
N VAL A 6 21.20 -2.52 -2.90
CA VAL A 6 19.83 -2.15 -3.32
C VAL A 6 19.41 -0.82 -2.69
N THR A 7 19.56 -0.67 -1.36
CA THR A 7 19.26 0.58 -0.66
C THR A 7 20.14 1.74 -1.13
N ALA A 8 21.43 1.50 -1.41
CA ALA A 8 22.35 2.53 -1.86
C ALA A 8 22.09 2.98 -3.32
N VAL A 9 21.61 2.09 -4.19
CA VAL A 9 21.30 2.39 -5.59
C VAL A 9 19.98 3.15 -5.70
N ILE A 10 18.94 2.77 -4.94
CA ILE A 10 17.68 3.54 -4.84
C ILE A 10 17.96 4.95 -4.29
N LEU A 11 18.81 5.08 -3.26
CA LEU A 11 19.25 6.40 -2.77
C LEU A 11 20.09 7.18 -3.81
N SER A 12 20.92 6.51 -4.61
CA SER A 12 21.77 7.17 -5.62
C SER A 12 20.96 7.67 -6.82
N ALA A 13 19.94 6.92 -7.24
CA ALA A 13 18.96 7.35 -8.24
C ALA A 13 18.15 8.57 -7.75
N MET A 14 17.73 8.57 -6.46
CA MET A 14 17.12 9.75 -5.82
C MET A 14 18.07 10.97 -5.82
N MET A 15 19.37 10.76 -5.54
CA MET A 15 20.35 11.85 -5.49
C MET A 15 20.63 12.44 -6.89
N CYS A 16 20.59 11.62 -7.95
CA CYS A 16 20.73 12.09 -9.33
C CYS A 16 19.52 12.92 -9.82
N MET A 17 18.31 12.70 -9.28
CA MET A 17 17.14 13.54 -9.59
C MET A 17 17.20 14.94 -8.94
N GLN A 18 18.00 15.14 -7.88
CA GLN A 18 18.09 16.43 -7.18
C GLN A 18 19.24 17.35 -7.66
N ILE A 19 20.05 16.94 -8.64
CA ILE A 19 21.19 17.75 -9.13
C ILE A 19 20.80 18.45 -10.45
N PHE A 20 19.74 19.25 -10.43
CA PHE A 20 19.53 20.33 -11.41
C PHE A 20 18.81 21.53 -10.77
N THR A 21 19.30 21.99 -9.62
CA THR A 21 19.07 23.38 -9.18
C THR A 21 20.41 24.10 -9.18
N GLY A 22 20.59 24.95 -10.19
CA GLY A 22 21.82 25.65 -10.48
C GLY A 22 22.33 26.52 -9.33
N CYS A 23 23.65 26.49 -9.15
CA CYS A 23 24.43 27.45 -8.39
C CYS A 23 24.22 28.87 -8.94
N GLY A 24 23.30 29.63 -8.34
CA GLY A 24 23.23 31.09 -8.46
C GLY A 24 24.00 31.73 -7.30
N ALA A 25 25.14 32.32 -7.61
CA ALA A 25 26.05 32.95 -6.66
C ALA A 25 25.39 34.06 -5.81
N LYS A 26 25.56 33.97 -4.49
CA LYS A 26 25.34 35.09 -3.56
C LYS A 26 26.45 36.14 -3.74
N ASN A 27 26.06 37.41 -3.90
CA ASN A 27 26.90 38.54 -3.52
C ASN A 27 26.05 39.67 -2.89
N ASN A 28 26.72 40.41 -2.03
CA ASN A 28 26.21 41.13 -0.86
C ASN A 28 25.46 42.46 -1.10
N ALA A 29 24.63 42.77 -0.09
CA ALA A 29 24.42 44.04 0.61
C ALA A 29 23.91 45.28 -0.15
N ALA A 30 22.79 45.85 0.33
CA ALA A 30 22.80 47.05 1.19
C ALA A 30 21.36 47.49 1.51
N ALA A 31 21.11 47.81 2.77
CA ALA A 31 19.92 48.52 3.24
C ALA A 31 20.04 50.01 2.97
N VAL A 32 18.95 50.69 2.56
CA VAL A 32 18.62 52.08 2.94
C VAL A 32 17.10 52.28 2.84
N GLU A 33 16.52 52.82 3.91
CA GLU A 33 15.14 53.32 4.03
C GLU A 33 14.84 54.52 3.11
N GLY A 34 13.57 54.72 2.78
CA GLY A 34 13.02 56.07 2.69
C GLY A 34 12.07 56.35 1.54
N GLY A 35 10.85 56.73 1.91
CA GLY A 35 10.22 57.91 1.31
C GLY A 35 9.17 57.67 0.22
N ALA A 36 7.91 57.67 0.68
CA ALA A 36 6.78 58.44 0.15
C ALA A 36 6.62 58.60 -1.38
N GLY A 37 5.47 58.13 -1.87
CA GLY A 37 4.94 58.52 -3.18
C GLY A 37 3.50 58.06 -3.36
N GLN A 38 2.56 58.78 -2.76
CA GLN A 38 1.14 58.71 -3.08
C GLN A 38 0.91 58.98 -4.58
N THR A 39 0.09 58.17 -5.23
CA THR A 39 -0.94 58.67 -6.15
C THR A 39 -2.18 57.81 -6.00
N ALA A 40 -3.28 58.45 -5.63
CA ALA A 40 -4.61 57.91 -5.57
C ALA A 40 -5.40 58.40 -6.79
N ALA A 41 -6.18 57.51 -7.39
CA ALA A 41 -7.46 57.74 -8.08
C ALA A 41 -7.95 56.35 -8.53
N GLU A 42 -8.80 55.70 -7.73
CA GLU A 42 -10.28 55.77 -7.75
C GLU A 42 -10.96 54.96 -8.87
N SER A 43 -11.62 53.88 -8.43
CA SER A 43 -12.87 53.26 -8.91
C SER A 43 -12.93 52.78 -10.37
N VAL A 44 -13.42 51.57 -10.66
CA VAL A 44 -14.84 51.22 -10.57
C VAL A 44 -15.02 49.71 -10.35
N GLN A 45 -15.95 49.37 -9.45
CA GLN A 45 -16.55 48.05 -9.27
C GLN A 45 -17.15 47.50 -10.57
N GLY A 46 -16.84 46.25 -10.88
CA GLY A 46 -17.62 45.42 -11.79
C GLY A 46 -17.63 44.00 -11.25
N GLU A 47 -18.69 43.65 -10.52
CA GLU A 47 -19.05 42.26 -10.21
C GLU A 47 -19.56 41.57 -11.47
N ALA A 48 -18.92 40.45 -11.82
CA ALA A 48 -19.42 39.29 -12.58
C ALA A 48 -18.15 38.47 -12.88
N GLY A 49 -17.96 37.23 -12.48
CA GLY A 49 -18.85 36.16 -12.06
C GLY A 49 -17.97 34.91 -12.13
N THR A 50 -17.82 34.23 -11.02
CA THR A 50 -17.01 33.01 -10.89
C THR A 50 -17.68 31.88 -11.67
N ALA A 51 -17.05 31.43 -12.75
CA ALA A 51 -17.43 30.22 -13.45
C ALA A 51 -16.23 29.67 -14.21
N THR A 52 -15.52 28.69 -13.63
CA THR A 52 -15.10 27.43 -14.27
C THR A 52 -14.14 26.68 -13.36
N GLU A 53 -14.67 25.82 -12.49
CA GLU A 53 -13.96 24.66 -11.94
C GLU A 53 -14.99 23.53 -11.90
N LYS A 54 -14.97 22.68 -12.92
CA LYS A 54 -15.55 21.33 -12.93
C LYS A 54 -15.04 20.62 -14.19
N ASN A 55 -14.62 19.37 -14.01
CA ASN A 55 -14.23 18.38 -15.03
C ASN A 55 -12.71 18.15 -15.22
N ALA A 56 -12.08 17.62 -14.16
CA ALA A 56 -10.87 16.79 -14.22
C ALA A 56 -11.16 15.32 -13.86
N GLN A 57 -12.36 14.82 -14.21
CA GLN A 57 -12.96 13.56 -13.73
C GLN A 57 -12.82 12.35 -14.69
N ALA A 58 -12.10 12.48 -15.80
CA ALA A 58 -12.35 11.60 -16.95
C ALA A 58 -11.66 10.22 -16.97
N ALA A 59 -10.80 9.86 -16.00
CA ALA A 59 -10.05 8.59 -16.08
C ALA A 59 -10.61 7.45 -15.22
N GLU A 60 -11.52 7.71 -14.28
CA GLU A 60 -12.11 6.68 -13.41
C GLU A 60 -13.64 6.56 -13.54
N GLU A 61 -14.33 7.50 -14.20
CA GLU A 61 -15.81 7.51 -14.26
C GLU A 61 -16.43 6.81 -15.48
N ASN A 62 -15.66 6.35 -16.47
CA ASN A 62 -16.24 6.00 -17.77
C ASN A 62 -16.49 4.50 -18.01
N VAL A 63 -17.28 3.85 -17.16
CA VAL A 63 -18.08 2.66 -17.54
C VAL A 63 -19.40 2.63 -16.75
N GLN A 64 -20.47 3.22 -17.28
CA GLN A 64 -21.80 3.08 -16.70
C GLN A 64 -22.82 2.63 -17.75
N GLY A 65 -23.37 1.43 -17.52
CA GLY A 65 -24.50 0.85 -18.23
C GLY A 65 -25.61 0.56 -17.21
N THR A 66 -26.83 0.82 -17.65
CA THR A 66 -28.12 1.02 -16.95
C THR A 66 -28.58 -0.08 -16.00
N ALA A 67 -29.32 0.32 -14.96
CA ALA A 67 -29.97 -0.51 -13.95
C ALA A 67 -31.45 -0.76 -14.30
N ASP A 68 -31.96 -1.94 -13.93
CA ASP A 68 -33.39 -2.25 -13.78
C ASP A 68 -33.65 -2.78 -12.35
N GLN A 69 -34.74 -2.32 -11.74
CA GLN A 69 -35.23 -2.63 -10.40
C GLN A 69 -36.24 -3.80 -10.40
N ASP A 70 -36.11 -4.71 -9.43
CA ASP A 70 -37.19 -5.40 -8.68
C ASP A 70 -36.44 -6.22 -7.60
N GLY A 71 -36.75 -6.26 -6.30
CA GLY A 71 -38.00 -6.07 -5.57
C GLY A 71 -38.25 -7.36 -4.77
N THR A 72 -37.95 -7.39 -3.47
CA THR A 72 -38.75 -7.98 -2.35
C THR A 72 -37.92 -8.22 -1.08
N GLU A 73 -38.36 -7.58 0.00
CA GLU A 73 -37.93 -7.74 1.39
C GLU A 73 -38.58 -8.99 2.01
N GLU A 74 -37.86 -9.71 2.88
CA GLU A 74 -38.47 -10.41 4.01
C GLU A 74 -37.68 -10.15 5.30
N SER A 75 -38.41 -9.64 6.29
CA SER A 75 -37.99 -9.29 7.65
C SER A 75 -37.98 -10.52 8.55
N MET A 76 -36.93 -10.69 9.35
CA MET A 76 -36.94 -11.54 10.55
C MET A 76 -36.21 -10.82 11.68
N THR A 77 -37.01 -10.30 12.60
CA THR A 77 -36.60 -9.77 13.89
C THR A 77 -36.13 -10.89 14.81
N GLY A 78 -34.93 -10.79 15.37
CA GLY A 78 -34.41 -11.69 16.40
C GLY A 78 -33.48 -10.91 17.32
N ASN A 79 -34.06 -10.40 18.40
CA ASN A 79 -33.40 -9.64 19.46
C ASN A 79 -32.95 -10.64 20.52
N ASP A 80 -31.66 -10.84 20.74
CA ASP A 80 -31.17 -11.46 21.98
C ASP A 80 -29.83 -10.85 22.39
N ALA A 81 -29.86 -10.31 23.61
CA ALA A 81 -28.75 -9.79 24.37
C ALA A 81 -28.25 -10.85 25.35
N ALA A 82 -27.07 -10.58 25.92
CA ALA A 82 -26.29 -11.37 26.88
C ALA A 82 -25.33 -12.36 26.18
N GLU A 83 -24.08 -12.54 26.61
CA GLU A 83 -23.49 -12.32 27.93
C GLU A 83 -21.96 -12.31 27.75
N GLN A 84 -21.24 -11.38 28.39
CA GLN A 84 -19.78 -11.39 28.45
C GLN A 84 -19.32 -12.63 29.23
N ALA A 85 -18.72 -13.59 28.53
CA ALA A 85 -17.91 -14.63 29.14
C ALA A 85 -16.44 -14.17 29.14
N ASP A 86 -15.91 -13.89 30.33
CA ASP A 86 -14.50 -13.69 30.60
C ASP A 86 -13.79 -15.05 30.55
N GLY A 87 -13.40 -15.46 29.35
CA GLY A 87 -12.50 -16.57 29.11
C GLY A 87 -11.49 -16.10 28.07
N THR A 88 -10.25 -15.87 28.48
CA THR A 88 -9.18 -15.50 27.56
C THR A 88 -8.91 -16.71 26.66
N GLU A 89 -9.50 -16.74 25.46
CA GLU A 89 -9.29 -17.82 24.50
C GLU A 89 -7.82 -17.87 24.07
N VAL A 90 -7.23 -19.06 24.13
CA VAL A 90 -5.90 -19.33 23.55
C VAL A 90 -6.00 -19.06 22.05
N SER A 91 -5.17 -18.15 21.53
CA SER A 91 -5.15 -17.82 20.11
C SER A 91 -3.73 -17.69 19.60
N VAL A 92 -3.43 -18.27 18.45
CA VAL A 92 -2.15 -17.99 17.77
C VAL A 92 -2.26 -16.59 17.14
N PRO A 93 -1.38 -15.65 17.50
CA PRO A 93 -1.33 -14.35 16.82
C PRO A 93 -0.99 -14.52 15.33
N GLU A 94 -1.10 -13.45 14.56
CA GLU A 94 -0.62 -13.47 13.17
C GLU A 94 0.89 -13.76 13.08
N ASP A 95 1.36 -14.13 11.90
CA ASP A 95 2.79 -14.34 11.65
C ASP A 95 3.62 -13.10 12.02
N GLY A 96 4.67 -13.29 12.82
CA GLY A 96 5.47 -12.17 13.34
C GLY A 96 6.38 -12.55 14.50
N GLU A 97 7.08 -11.56 15.04
CA GLU A 97 7.86 -11.69 16.27
C GLU A 97 7.21 -10.87 17.38
N TYR A 98 7.05 -11.49 18.54
CA TYR A 98 6.38 -10.94 19.72
C TYR A 98 7.27 -11.09 20.94
N THR A 99 7.14 -10.17 21.88
CA THR A 99 7.66 -10.34 23.24
C THR A 99 6.49 -10.61 24.17
N VAL A 100 6.55 -11.73 24.87
CA VAL A 100 5.52 -12.15 25.85
C VAL A 100 6.13 -12.24 27.24
N GLU A 101 5.30 -12.09 28.25
CA GLU A 101 5.68 -12.48 29.60
C GLU A 101 5.57 -14.00 29.74
N VAL A 102 6.55 -14.59 30.44
CA VAL A 102 6.52 -16.00 30.80
C VAL A 102 6.75 -16.15 32.30
N THR A 103 5.92 -16.97 32.94
CA THR A 103 6.11 -17.41 34.32
C THR A 103 6.36 -18.90 34.36
N LEU A 104 7.18 -19.33 35.33
CA LEU A 104 7.49 -20.74 35.58
C LEU A 104 7.03 -21.10 36.99
N GLU A 105 6.17 -22.08 37.10
CA GLU A 105 5.76 -22.69 38.36
C GLU A 105 6.24 -24.15 38.42
N GLY A 106 6.46 -24.70 39.62
CA GLY A 106 6.87 -26.09 39.81
C GLY A 106 8.28 -26.29 40.39
N GLY A 107 8.68 -27.55 40.47
CA GLY A 107 9.91 -27.98 41.15
C GLY A 107 10.02 -27.49 42.60
N SER A 108 11.22 -27.02 42.99
CA SER A 108 11.50 -26.50 44.34
C SER A 108 11.23 -25.00 44.50
N GLY A 109 10.72 -24.33 43.45
CA GLY A 109 10.54 -22.86 43.40
C GLY A 109 11.84 -22.05 43.31
N LYS A 110 13.00 -22.71 43.15
CA LYS A 110 14.31 -22.05 43.00
C LYS A 110 14.71 -21.77 41.56
N ALA A 111 14.17 -22.54 40.62
CA ALA A 111 14.41 -22.35 39.20
C ALA A 111 13.50 -21.24 38.68
N THR A 112 14.00 -20.43 37.77
CA THR A 112 13.23 -19.40 37.08
C THR A 112 13.62 -19.37 35.61
N VAL A 113 12.78 -18.75 34.81
CA VAL A 113 13.10 -18.31 33.45
C VAL A 113 13.18 -16.79 33.42
N ASP A 114 13.80 -16.23 32.39
CA ASP A 114 13.67 -14.81 32.09
C ASP A 114 12.19 -14.47 31.94
N SER A 115 11.73 -13.39 32.59
CA SER A 115 10.31 -13.03 32.62
C SER A 115 9.77 -12.59 31.27
N GLN A 116 10.64 -12.40 30.27
CA GLN A 116 10.27 -12.09 28.89
C GLN A 116 10.80 -13.19 27.97
N ALA A 117 9.91 -13.72 27.13
CA ALA A 117 10.23 -14.67 26.08
C ALA A 117 9.97 -14.06 24.71
N LYS A 118 10.80 -14.44 23.73
CA LYS A 118 10.52 -14.16 22.32
C LYS A 118 9.58 -15.23 21.80
N VAL A 119 8.48 -14.83 21.17
CA VAL A 119 7.60 -15.72 20.42
C VAL A 119 7.68 -15.36 18.95
N THR A 120 7.99 -16.35 18.10
CA THR A 120 7.94 -16.20 16.64
C THR A 120 6.78 -17.03 16.12
N VAL A 121 5.83 -16.39 15.45
CA VAL A 121 4.76 -17.08 14.73
C VAL A 121 5.14 -17.15 13.26
N LYS A 122 5.08 -18.35 12.70
CA LYS A 122 5.34 -18.59 11.28
C LYS A 122 4.42 -19.67 10.76
N ASP A 123 3.78 -19.40 9.61
CA ASP A 123 2.83 -20.28 8.95
C ASP A 123 1.69 -20.72 9.92
N GLY A 124 1.27 -19.81 10.81
CA GLY A 124 0.25 -20.07 11.83
C GLY A 124 0.70 -20.96 13.00
N VAL A 125 2.00 -21.20 13.16
CA VAL A 125 2.58 -21.95 14.30
C VAL A 125 3.42 -21.01 15.16
N ALA A 126 3.09 -20.92 16.44
CA ALA A 126 3.83 -20.11 17.41
C ALA A 126 4.97 -20.92 18.04
N TYR A 127 6.17 -20.34 18.09
CA TYR A 127 7.35 -20.90 18.74
C TYR A 127 7.83 -19.95 19.84
N ALA A 128 7.95 -20.42 21.08
CA ALA A 128 8.53 -19.66 22.18
C ALA A 128 10.01 -20.01 22.35
N THR A 129 10.85 -18.99 22.48
CA THR A 129 12.23 -19.12 22.94
C THR A 129 12.32 -18.62 24.38
N ILE A 130 12.66 -19.53 25.31
CA ILE A 130 12.83 -19.21 26.73
C ILE A 130 14.28 -19.42 27.17
N THR A 131 14.71 -18.61 28.15
CA THR A 131 16.03 -18.71 28.78
C THR A 131 15.84 -18.99 30.26
N TRP A 132 16.46 -20.06 30.76
CA TRP A 132 16.46 -20.39 32.19
C TRP A 132 17.41 -19.48 32.97
N SER A 133 17.30 -19.42 34.29
CA SER A 133 18.28 -18.73 35.15
C SER A 133 19.55 -19.53 35.42
N SER A 134 19.68 -20.72 34.83
CA SER A 134 20.79 -21.66 35.03
C SER A 134 21.35 -22.16 33.70
N THR A 135 22.64 -22.48 33.68
CA THR A 135 23.33 -23.13 32.57
C THR A 135 23.24 -24.67 32.64
N HIS A 136 22.53 -25.22 33.62
CA HIS A 136 22.54 -26.66 33.96
C HIS A 136 21.21 -27.34 33.62
N TYR A 137 20.58 -26.93 32.52
CA TYR A 137 19.50 -27.68 31.89
C TYR A 137 19.96 -28.20 30.53
N ASP A 138 19.91 -29.52 30.36
CA ASP A 138 20.44 -30.20 29.16
C ASP A 138 19.36 -30.34 28.09
N TYR A 139 18.14 -30.71 28.50
CA TYR A 139 16.98 -30.82 27.63
C TYR A 139 15.68 -30.47 28.35
N MET A 140 14.67 -30.13 27.56
CA MET A 140 13.27 -30.05 27.98
C MET A 140 12.43 -31.08 27.25
N ILE A 141 11.36 -31.56 27.88
CA ILE A 141 10.30 -32.32 27.23
C ILE A 141 9.04 -31.45 27.21
N VAL A 142 8.52 -31.19 26.01
CA VAL A 142 7.32 -30.39 25.77
C VAL A 142 6.39 -31.21 24.90
N ASN A 143 5.15 -31.45 25.35
CA ASN A 143 4.18 -32.31 24.66
C ASN A 143 4.74 -33.71 24.27
N GLY A 144 5.64 -34.26 25.08
CA GLY A 144 6.28 -35.56 24.87
C GLY A 144 7.46 -35.56 23.89
N GLU A 145 7.81 -34.41 23.29
CA GLU A 145 8.97 -34.25 22.42
C GLU A 145 10.15 -33.61 23.17
N LYS A 146 11.37 -34.08 22.87
CA LYS A 146 12.61 -33.64 23.54
C LYS A 146 13.30 -32.52 22.76
N TYR A 147 13.55 -31.41 23.43
CA TYR A 147 14.24 -30.22 22.94
C TYR A 147 15.59 -30.06 23.66
N LEU A 148 16.69 -29.95 22.92
CA LEU A 148 18.04 -29.81 23.49
C LEU A 148 18.40 -28.34 23.73
N ASN A 149 19.28 -28.08 24.69
CA ASN A 149 19.78 -26.73 24.95
C ASN A 149 20.52 -26.16 23.74
N GLU A 150 20.12 -24.96 23.31
CA GLU A 150 20.66 -24.25 22.14
C GLU A 150 21.87 -23.36 22.48
N ASN A 151 22.18 -23.16 23.77
CA ASN A 151 23.20 -22.23 24.24
C ASN A 151 24.38 -22.96 24.94
N GLU A 152 25.55 -22.97 24.28
CA GLU A 152 26.77 -23.67 24.76
C GLU A 152 27.64 -22.83 25.72
N GLY A 153 27.31 -21.55 25.96
CA GLY A 153 28.17 -20.64 26.74
C GLY A 153 27.45 -19.71 27.72
N GLY A 154 26.13 -19.82 27.80
CA GLY A 154 25.27 -19.01 28.67
C GLY A 154 24.21 -19.86 29.35
N ASN A 155 23.19 -19.20 29.88
CA ASN A 155 22.06 -19.89 30.47
C ASN A 155 21.32 -20.75 29.43
N SER A 156 20.81 -21.89 29.90
CA SER A 156 20.14 -22.86 29.04
C SER A 156 18.95 -22.22 28.33
N THR A 157 18.92 -22.37 27.01
CA THR A 157 17.94 -21.74 26.12
C THR A 157 17.26 -22.81 25.27
N PHE A 158 15.94 -22.72 25.11
CA PHE A 158 15.15 -23.69 24.38
C PHE A 158 14.12 -22.99 23.51
N THR A 159 13.93 -23.49 22.29
CA THR A 159 12.87 -23.05 21.38
C THR A 159 11.92 -24.21 21.08
N PHE A 160 10.61 -24.03 21.33
CA PHE A 160 9.60 -25.08 21.16
C PHE A 160 8.23 -24.49 20.77
N PRO A 161 7.33 -25.27 20.14
CA PRO A 161 6.01 -24.79 19.75
C PRO A 161 5.09 -24.58 20.96
N ILE A 162 4.22 -23.56 20.87
CA ILE A 162 3.16 -23.26 21.84
C ILE A 162 1.79 -23.20 21.14
N ASP A 163 0.72 -23.43 21.89
CA ASP A 163 -0.66 -23.48 21.35
C ASP A 163 -1.22 -22.11 20.96
N GLY A 164 -0.61 -21.03 21.44
CA GLY A 164 -1.05 -19.64 21.23
C GLY A 164 -0.71 -18.75 22.42
N ILE A 165 -1.29 -17.55 22.47
CA ILE A 165 -1.15 -16.61 23.57
C ILE A 165 -2.56 -16.05 23.92
N PRO A 166 -2.94 -16.01 25.22
CA PRO A 166 -2.22 -16.64 26.33
C PRO A 166 -2.25 -18.17 26.22
N CYS A 167 -1.27 -18.86 26.80
CA CYS A 167 -1.32 -20.32 26.97
C CYS A 167 -0.63 -20.76 28.25
N GLU A 168 -1.02 -21.92 28.76
CA GLU A 168 -0.38 -22.60 29.87
C GLU A 168 0.02 -24.01 29.41
N MET A 169 1.23 -24.44 29.72
CA MET A 169 1.71 -25.75 29.29
C MET A 169 2.64 -26.41 30.32
N ASP A 170 2.48 -27.72 30.47
CA ASP A 170 3.35 -28.53 31.30
C ASP A 170 4.61 -28.94 30.54
N VAL A 171 5.76 -28.81 31.19
CA VAL A 171 7.08 -29.14 30.64
C VAL A 171 7.92 -29.88 31.67
N ILE A 172 8.85 -30.70 31.18
CA ILE A 172 9.82 -31.40 32.04
C ILE A 172 11.21 -30.85 31.73
N GLY A 173 11.89 -30.29 32.73
CA GLY A 173 13.28 -29.83 32.61
C GLY A 173 14.24 -30.84 33.23
N ASP A 174 15.24 -31.30 32.47
CA ASP A 174 16.32 -32.12 33.00
C ASP A 174 17.45 -31.23 33.50
N THR A 175 17.73 -31.28 34.81
CA THR A 175 18.81 -30.52 35.43
C THR A 175 19.99 -31.38 35.88
N THR A 176 21.19 -30.94 35.52
CA THR A 176 22.46 -31.57 35.93
C THR A 176 23.10 -30.91 37.14
N ALA A 177 22.46 -29.87 37.71
CA ALA A 177 23.00 -29.10 38.83
C ALA A 177 23.15 -29.90 40.15
N MET A 178 22.47 -31.05 40.26
CA MET A 178 22.38 -31.82 41.50
C MET A 178 23.29 -33.06 41.53
N SER A 179 24.40 -33.05 40.78
CA SER A 179 25.39 -34.15 40.66
C SER A 179 24.93 -35.39 39.88
N THR A 180 23.62 -35.66 39.84
CA THR A 180 22.97 -36.59 38.90
C THR A 180 21.87 -35.86 38.14
N PRO A 181 21.64 -36.18 36.84
CA PRO A 181 20.52 -35.63 36.09
C PRO A 181 19.18 -35.94 36.77
N HIS A 182 18.30 -34.94 36.84
CA HIS A 182 16.94 -35.09 37.35
C HIS A 182 15.96 -34.38 36.42
N GLU A 183 14.95 -35.11 35.95
CA GLU A 183 13.77 -34.56 35.30
C GLU A 183 12.82 -33.99 36.37
N ILE A 184 12.40 -32.73 36.20
CA ILE A 184 11.51 -32.02 37.11
C ILE A 184 10.35 -31.44 36.30
N ASP A 185 9.13 -31.63 36.78
CA ASP A 185 7.92 -31.06 36.20
C ASP A 185 7.79 -29.57 36.55
N TYR A 186 7.45 -28.78 35.53
CA TYR A 186 7.14 -27.37 35.62
C TYR A 186 5.92 -27.04 34.77
N THR A 187 5.27 -25.93 35.08
CA THR A 187 4.21 -25.34 34.27
C THR A 187 4.66 -23.94 33.83
N LEU A 188 4.60 -23.69 32.53
CA LEU A 188 4.91 -22.40 31.92
C LEU A 188 3.60 -21.71 31.52
N THR A 189 3.46 -20.44 31.90
CA THR A 189 2.33 -19.61 31.46
C THR A 189 2.86 -18.46 30.62
N PHE A 190 2.34 -18.33 29.40
CA PHE A 190 2.68 -17.28 28.45
C PHE A 190 1.51 -16.32 28.30
N GLN A 191 1.78 -15.02 28.38
CA GLN A 191 0.77 -13.98 28.20
C GLN A 191 1.37 -12.72 27.56
N PHE A 192 0.57 -11.95 26.85
CA PHE A 192 1.02 -10.62 26.43
C PHE A 192 1.22 -9.73 27.67
N PRO A 193 2.26 -8.88 27.69
CA PRO A 193 2.46 -7.95 28.80
C PRO A 193 1.22 -7.09 28.99
N GLU A 194 0.73 -6.97 30.23
CA GLU A 194 -0.35 -6.03 30.52
C GLU A 194 0.17 -4.60 30.30
N THR A 195 -0.29 -3.97 29.23
CA THR A 195 0.05 -2.56 28.96
C THR A 195 -0.91 -1.66 29.75
N ALA A 196 -0.38 -0.87 30.68
CA ALA A 196 -1.19 0.00 31.53
C ALA A 196 -1.84 1.17 30.76
N GLY A 197 -1.20 1.70 29.71
CA GLY A 197 -1.76 2.74 28.85
C GLY A 197 -0.95 3.01 27.58
N PHE A 198 -1.54 3.70 26.61
CA PHE A 198 -0.93 4.00 25.30
C PHE A 198 0.38 4.79 25.43
N LYS A 199 0.50 5.63 26.46
CA LYS A 199 1.71 6.44 26.73
C LYS A 199 2.88 5.61 27.28
N ASP A 200 2.60 4.42 27.77
CA ASP A 200 3.61 3.49 28.29
C ASP A 200 4.15 2.56 27.19
N LEU A 201 3.65 2.71 25.96
CA LEU A 201 4.16 1.99 24.81
C LEU A 201 5.46 2.63 24.32
N ASP A 202 6.53 1.85 24.34
CA ASP A 202 7.82 2.24 23.78
C ASP A 202 7.97 1.73 22.35
N CYS A 203 8.33 2.63 21.44
CA CYS A 203 8.64 2.28 20.05
C CYS A 203 9.91 1.41 20.04
N ASN A 204 9.78 0.17 19.58
CA ASN A 204 10.86 -0.81 19.57
C ASN A 204 11.25 -1.28 18.16
N GLY A 205 10.60 -0.73 17.12
CA GLY A 205 10.91 -1.03 15.73
C GLY A 205 10.17 -0.11 14.78
N ARG A 206 10.62 -0.09 13.52
CA ARG A 206 9.97 0.65 12.44
C ARG A 206 10.14 -0.14 11.14
N MET A 207 9.09 -0.18 10.32
CA MET A 207 9.17 -0.77 8.99
C MET A 207 10.13 0.03 8.11
N GLU A 208 11.05 -0.68 7.45
CA GLU A 208 11.93 -0.07 6.45
C GLU A 208 11.19 0.12 5.11
N LEU A 209 11.01 1.39 4.74
CA LEU A 209 10.48 1.84 3.46
C LEU A 209 11.61 2.44 2.62
N SER A 210 11.64 2.11 1.33
CA SER A 210 12.70 2.54 0.39
C SER A 210 12.25 3.67 -0.53
N CYS A 211 10.96 3.73 -0.85
CA CYS A 211 10.39 4.64 -1.83
C CYS A 211 9.09 5.29 -1.36
N ALA A 212 8.29 4.61 -0.53
CA ALA A 212 7.05 5.15 0.01
C ALA A 212 7.32 6.23 1.06
N ASP A 213 6.64 7.36 0.94
CA ASP A 213 6.71 8.49 1.89
C ASP A 213 5.33 8.94 2.42
N GLN A 214 4.24 8.30 1.98
CA GLN A 214 2.88 8.64 2.39
C GLN A 214 2.36 7.85 3.61
N PHE A 215 3.13 6.88 4.11
CA PHE A 215 2.82 6.16 5.35
C PHE A 215 4.07 5.78 6.16
N GLU A 216 3.86 5.47 7.44
CA GLU A 216 4.85 4.93 8.35
C GLU A 216 4.22 3.81 9.19
N VAL A 217 5.00 2.78 9.55
CA VAL A 217 4.59 1.74 10.49
C VAL A 217 5.64 1.60 11.58
N GLU A 218 5.24 1.88 12.83
CA GLU A 218 6.06 1.74 14.02
C GLU A 218 5.58 0.55 14.87
N GLN A 219 6.52 -0.20 15.42
CA GLN A 219 6.26 -1.34 16.30
C GLN A 219 6.34 -0.90 17.75
N TYR A 220 5.35 -1.30 18.54
CA TYR A 220 5.23 -1.03 19.97
C TYR A 220 4.85 -2.31 20.69
N GLY A 221 5.83 -3.09 21.16
CA GLY A 221 5.54 -4.40 21.77
C GLY A 221 4.80 -5.31 20.79
N ALA A 222 3.55 -5.70 21.12
CA ALA A 222 2.69 -6.47 20.22
C ALA A 222 1.88 -5.61 19.23
N TYR A 223 1.80 -4.30 19.43
CA TYR A 223 1.01 -3.39 18.61
C TYR A 223 1.81 -2.82 17.44
N LYS A 224 1.10 -2.42 16.38
CA LYS A 224 1.67 -1.64 15.28
C LYS A 224 0.91 -0.33 15.13
N LEU A 225 1.61 0.80 15.13
CA LEU A 225 1.03 2.10 14.86
C LEU A 225 1.31 2.48 13.40
N ILE A 226 0.25 2.54 12.60
CA ILE A 226 0.29 3.03 11.23
C ILE A 226 0.00 4.53 11.27
N THR A 227 0.81 5.33 10.58
CA THR A 227 0.54 6.75 10.35
C THR A 227 0.43 7.00 8.85
N ILE A 228 -0.68 7.58 8.39
CA ILE A 228 -0.87 7.99 6.99
C ILE A 228 -0.90 9.51 6.94
N VAL A 229 -0.08 10.09 6.06
CA VAL A 229 0.02 11.55 5.88
C VAL A 229 -1.37 12.14 5.58
N ASP A 230 -1.77 13.17 6.30
CA ASP A 230 -3.07 13.88 6.19
C ASP A 230 -4.34 13.01 6.35
N ASN A 231 -4.24 11.75 6.81
CA ASN A 231 -5.43 10.90 7.06
C ASN A 231 -5.58 10.53 8.55
N GLY A 232 -4.48 10.24 9.25
CA GLY A 232 -4.51 9.95 10.68
C GLY A 232 -3.63 8.78 11.10
N ARG A 233 -3.84 8.31 12.32
CA ARG A 233 -3.08 7.21 12.94
C ARG A 233 -4.01 6.02 13.24
N PHE A 234 -3.50 4.81 13.02
CA PHE A 234 -4.24 3.57 13.22
C PHE A 234 -3.42 2.62 14.08
N LEU A 235 -3.93 2.24 15.24
CA LEU A 235 -3.30 1.26 16.11
C LEU A 235 -3.85 -0.13 15.79
N LEU A 236 -3.03 -0.98 15.19
CA LEU A 236 -3.33 -2.39 15.03
C LEU A 236 -3.08 -3.14 16.34
N VAL A 237 -4.12 -3.82 16.79
CA VAL A 237 -4.15 -4.65 17.99
C VAL A 237 -4.33 -6.10 17.53
N PRO A 238 -3.33 -6.98 17.73
CA PRO A 238 -3.48 -8.40 17.40
C PRO A 238 -4.60 -9.07 18.19
N LYS A 239 -5.14 -10.17 17.67
CA LYS A 239 -6.10 -11.01 18.39
C LYS A 239 -5.55 -11.42 19.76
N GLY A 240 -6.39 -11.38 20.79
CA GLY A 240 -6.01 -11.74 22.15
C GLY A 240 -5.20 -10.68 22.92
N VAL A 241 -4.77 -9.60 22.26
CA VAL A 241 -4.10 -8.46 22.91
C VAL A 241 -5.16 -7.46 23.37
N LYS A 242 -5.07 -7.00 24.62
CA LYS A 242 -5.97 -5.96 25.14
C LYS A 242 -5.66 -4.62 24.46
N VAL A 243 -6.68 -3.83 24.16
CA VAL A 243 -6.46 -2.44 23.71
C VAL A 243 -5.84 -1.65 24.87
N PRO A 244 -4.75 -0.88 24.65
CA PRO A 244 -4.14 -0.09 25.72
C PRO A 244 -5.11 0.98 26.22
N ALA A 245 -5.05 1.33 27.51
CA ALA A 245 -5.86 2.44 28.05
C ALA A 245 -5.41 3.79 27.47
N ASP A 246 -6.27 4.82 27.55
CA ASP A 246 -5.95 6.20 27.18
C ASP A 246 -5.42 6.40 25.74
N VAL A 247 -5.94 5.61 24.77
CA VAL A 247 -5.66 5.83 23.34
C VAL A 247 -6.08 7.25 22.94
N PRO A 248 -5.19 8.04 22.30
CA PRO A 248 -5.53 9.38 21.83
C PRO A 248 -6.70 9.41 20.85
N ALA A 249 -7.50 10.47 20.88
CA ALA A 249 -8.70 10.61 20.03
C ALA A 249 -8.39 10.63 18.52
N ASP A 250 -7.15 10.96 18.13
CA ASP A 250 -6.69 10.95 16.74
C ASP A 250 -6.13 9.58 16.29
N VAL A 251 -6.18 8.57 17.17
CA VAL A 251 -5.74 7.19 16.88
C VAL A 251 -6.96 6.28 16.78
N THR A 252 -7.16 5.70 15.60
CA THR A 252 -8.21 4.72 15.35
C THR A 252 -7.71 3.31 15.70
N VAL A 253 -8.40 2.61 16.60
CA VAL A 253 -8.04 1.23 16.97
C VAL A 253 -8.61 0.23 15.97
N LEU A 254 -7.74 -0.60 15.39
CA LEU A 254 -8.06 -1.67 14.46
C LEU A 254 -7.71 -3.02 15.10
N GLN A 255 -8.73 -3.85 15.35
CA GLN A 255 -8.54 -5.17 15.95
C GLN A 255 -8.34 -6.20 14.84
N GLN A 256 -7.23 -6.95 14.89
CA GLN A 256 -6.97 -8.04 13.96
C GLN A 256 -7.56 -9.37 14.47
N PRO A 257 -7.93 -10.31 13.56
CA PRO A 257 -7.93 -10.15 12.10
C PRO A 257 -8.98 -9.13 11.62
N LEU A 258 -8.68 -8.45 10.51
CA LEU A 258 -9.63 -7.52 9.89
C LEU A 258 -10.60 -8.33 9.03
N GLU A 259 -11.85 -8.44 9.48
CA GLU A 259 -12.89 -9.19 8.79
C GLU A 259 -13.95 -8.25 8.19
N ASN A 260 -14.64 -8.72 7.16
CA ASN A 260 -15.71 -8.00 6.48
C ASN A 260 -15.31 -6.62 5.95
N VAL A 261 -14.07 -6.50 5.45
CA VAL A 261 -13.53 -5.21 4.99
C VAL A 261 -14.19 -4.77 3.68
N TYR A 262 -14.48 -3.47 3.59
CA TYR A 262 -14.90 -2.79 2.37
C TYR A 262 -13.72 -2.13 1.68
N LEU A 263 -13.31 -2.65 0.52
CA LEU A 263 -12.20 -2.11 -0.27
C LEU A 263 -12.69 -1.42 -1.54
N VAL A 264 -12.48 -0.11 -1.62
CA VAL A 264 -12.94 0.70 -2.75
C VAL A 264 -11.84 0.94 -3.79
N SER A 265 -10.59 1.03 -3.35
CA SER A 265 -9.47 1.30 -4.24
C SER A 265 -9.15 0.09 -5.12
N SER A 266 -9.42 0.22 -6.43
CA SER A 266 -9.18 -0.84 -7.42
C SER A 266 -7.69 -1.16 -7.61
N ALA A 267 -6.86 -0.12 -7.59
CA ALA A 267 -5.40 -0.22 -7.63
C ALA A 267 -4.82 -0.97 -6.43
N VAL A 268 -5.46 -0.86 -5.26
CA VAL A 268 -5.07 -1.58 -4.05
C VAL A 268 -5.55 -3.04 -4.08
N MET A 269 -6.73 -3.32 -4.63
CA MET A 269 -7.22 -4.70 -4.76
C MET A 269 -6.20 -5.59 -5.47
N ASP A 270 -5.54 -5.09 -6.51
CA ASP A 270 -4.47 -5.81 -7.20
C ASP A 270 -3.30 -6.17 -6.26
N LEU A 271 -2.89 -5.26 -5.38
CA LEU A 271 -1.86 -5.54 -4.36
C LEU A 271 -2.33 -6.55 -3.32
N VAL A 272 -3.60 -6.47 -2.90
CA VAL A 272 -4.22 -7.42 -1.95
C VAL A 272 -4.29 -8.84 -2.55
N CYS A 273 -4.53 -8.96 -3.86
CA CYS A 273 -4.46 -10.24 -4.58
C CYS A 273 -3.04 -10.84 -4.51
N GLN A 274 -2.00 -10.03 -4.75
CA GLN A 274 -0.60 -10.52 -4.75
C GLN A 274 -0.15 -11.12 -3.40
N ILE A 275 -0.78 -10.71 -2.29
CA ILE A 275 -0.47 -11.22 -0.94
C ILE A 275 -1.46 -12.29 -0.47
N GLY A 276 -2.44 -12.67 -1.31
CA GLY A 276 -3.45 -13.69 -0.98
C GLY A 276 -4.39 -13.26 0.15
N ALA A 277 -4.77 -11.99 0.20
CA ALA A 277 -5.64 -11.42 1.25
C ALA A 277 -7.04 -11.03 0.74
N VAL A 278 -7.45 -11.50 -0.45
CA VAL A 278 -8.80 -11.25 -0.98
C VAL A 278 -9.88 -11.88 -0.09
N SER A 279 -9.57 -13.01 0.57
CA SER A 279 -10.47 -13.68 1.52
C SER A 279 -10.79 -12.86 2.76
N ASP A 280 -9.94 -11.90 3.12
CA ASP A 280 -10.15 -11.00 4.26
C ASP A 280 -11.12 -9.84 3.92
N LEU A 281 -11.43 -9.67 2.63
CA LEU A 281 -12.40 -8.71 2.13
C LEU A 281 -13.79 -9.34 2.01
N LYS A 282 -14.83 -8.52 2.23
CA LYS A 282 -16.22 -8.91 1.95
C LYS A 282 -16.89 -8.02 0.92
N TYR A 283 -16.49 -6.75 0.87
CA TYR A 283 -17.15 -5.75 0.05
C TYR A 283 -16.18 -5.03 -0.86
N THR A 284 -16.69 -4.57 -2.01
CA THR A 284 -15.91 -3.80 -2.97
C THR A 284 -16.65 -2.62 -3.59
N GLY A 285 -15.86 -1.59 -3.90
CA GLY A 285 -16.24 -0.37 -4.63
C GLY A 285 -16.54 -0.54 -6.12
N VAL A 286 -16.21 -1.70 -6.70
CA VAL A 286 -16.15 -1.91 -8.17
C VAL A 286 -17.04 -3.08 -8.58
N LYS A 287 -17.77 -2.94 -9.70
CA LYS A 287 -18.65 -4.00 -10.19
C LYS A 287 -17.86 -5.10 -10.90
N GLU A 288 -18.39 -6.32 -10.90
CA GLU A 288 -17.75 -7.49 -11.50
C GLU A 288 -17.27 -7.26 -12.94
N LYS A 289 -18.13 -6.67 -13.79
CA LYS A 289 -17.81 -6.39 -15.20
C LYS A 289 -16.73 -5.33 -15.42
N ASP A 290 -16.41 -4.54 -14.39
CA ASP A 290 -15.47 -3.42 -14.44
C ASP A 290 -14.11 -3.81 -13.82
N TRP A 291 -13.97 -5.06 -13.35
CA TRP A 291 -12.70 -5.61 -12.87
C TRP A 291 -11.82 -6.11 -14.02
N TYR A 292 -10.58 -5.62 -14.05
CA TYR A 292 -9.48 -6.22 -14.80
C TYR A 292 -8.58 -7.09 -13.91
N VAL A 293 -8.76 -7.01 -12.59
CA VAL A 293 -8.15 -7.91 -11.60
C VAL A 293 -8.97 -9.20 -11.55
N LYS A 294 -8.48 -10.24 -12.24
CA LYS A 294 -9.23 -11.50 -12.42
C LYS A 294 -9.65 -12.14 -11.09
N GLU A 295 -8.77 -12.15 -10.10
CA GLU A 295 -9.06 -12.76 -8.80
C GLU A 295 -10.24 -12.06 -8.07
N ALA A 296 -10.33 -10.73 -8.17
CA ALA A 296 -11.47 -9.99 -7.64
C ALA A 296 -12.77 -10.32 -8.40
N ALA A 297 -12.73 -10.37 -9.73
CA ALA A 297 -13.87 -10.76 -10.55
C ALA A 297 -14.34 -12.19 -10.23
N ASP A 298 -13.40 -13.14 -10.11
CA ASP A 298 -13.70 -14.53 -9.75
C ASP A 298 -14.31 -14.62 -8.35
N ALA A 299 -13.79 -13.85 -7.38
CA ALA A 299 -14.33 -13.79 -6.02
C ALA A 299 -15.76 -13.23 -5.98
N MET A 300 -16.07 -12.26 -6.85
CA MET A 300 -17.44 -11.76 -7.01
C MET A 300 -18.37 -12.79 -7.65
N ALA A 301 -17.93 -13.45 -8.72
CA ALA A 301 -18.71 -14.51 -9.37
C ALA A 301 -19.00 -15.69 -8.42
N ALA A 302 -18.09 -15.96 -7.47
CA ALA A 302 -18.27 -16.96 -6.42
C ALA A 302 -19.15 -16.51 -5.25
N GLY A 303 -19.52 -15.22 -5.17
CA GLY A 303 -20.29 -14.64 -4.06
C GLY A 303 -19.47 -14.37 -2.79
N ASN A 304 -18.14 -14.49 -2.86
CA ASN A 304 -17.25 -14.23 -1.74
C ASN A 304 -16.99 -12.73 -1.55
N LEU A 305 -16.93 -11.97 -2.65
CA LEU A 305 -16.78 -10.52 -2.68
C LEU A 305 -18.06 -9.87 -3.21
N ILE A 306 -18.60 -8.86 -2.52
CA ILE A 306 -19.91 -8.27 -2.84
C ILE A 306 -19.74 -6.80 -3.21
N TYR A 307 -20.37 -6.36 -4.30
CA TYR A 307 -20.42 -4.95 -4.66
C TYR A 307 -21.26 -4.16 -3.64
N ALA A 308 -20.68 -3.16 -2.99
CA ALA A 308 -21.34 -2.37 -1.94
C ALA A 308 -21.36 -0.87 -2.26
N GLY A 309 -21.56 -0.53 -3.53
CA GLY A 309 -21.55 0.86 -4.00
C GLY A 309 -20.15 1.37 -4.32
N LYS A 310 -20.03 2.61 -4.79
CA LYS A 310 -18.74 3.27 -5.09
C LYS A 310 -18.37 4.24 -3.98
N TYR A 311 -17.14 4.77 -3.98
CA TYR A 311 -16.65 5.73 -2.97
C TYR A 311 -17.60 6.91 -2.69
N SER A 312 -18.39 7.36 -3.68
CA SER A 312 -19.32 8.50 -3.57
C SER A 312 -20.75 8.11 -3.23
N ALA A 313 -21.07 6.81 -3.27
CA ALA A 313 -22.38 6.28 -2.95
C ALA A 313 -22.26 4.82 -2.46
N PRO A 314 -21.74 4.59 -1.24
CA PRO A 314 -21.73 3.27 -0.63
C PRO A 314 -23.15 2.79 -0.32
N ASP A 315 -23.35 1.48 -0.36
CA ASP A 315 -24.56 0.82 0.13
C ASP A 315 -24.47 0.66 1.65
N TYR A 316 -24.88 1.69 2.39
CA TYR A 316 -24.78 1.72 3.85
C TYR A 316 -25.58 0.60 4.52
N GLU A 317 -26.73 0.22 3.97
CA GLU A 317 -27.57 -0.84 4.55
C GLU A 317 -26.88 -2.20 4.43
N LEU A 318 -26.30 -2.49 3.27
CA LEU A 318 -25.54 -3.71 3.04
C LEU A 318 -24.29 -3.78 3.92
N LEU A 319 -23.54 -2.69 4.02
CA LEU A 319 -22.31 -2.62 4.84
C LEU A 319 -22.63 -2.83 6.33
N LEU A 320 -23.67 -2.18 6.85
CA LEU A 320 -24.10 -2.32 8.24
C LEU A 320 -24.61 -3.72 8.55
N SER A 321 -25.53 -4.23 7.72
CA SER A 321 -26.23 -5.49 7.99
C SER A 321 -25.30 -6.71 7.90
N GLY A 322 -24.25 -6.66 7.08
CA GLY A 322 -23.25 -7.73 7.04
C GLY A 322 -21.98 -7.43 7.86
N GLY A 323 -22.03 -6.48 8.79
CA GLY A 323 -21.02 -6.33 9.83
C GLY A 323 -19.68 -5.77 9.35
N CYS A 324 -19.68 -4.92 8.31
CA CYS A 324 -18.49 -4.17 7.92
C CYS A 324 -18.06 -3.25 9.07
N THR A 325 -16.79 -3.34 9.49
CA THR A 325 -16.25 -2.48 10.57
C THR A 325 -15.07 -1.63 10.11
N PHE A 326 -14.58 -1.86 8.89
CA PHE A 326 -13.43 -1.17 8.33
C PHE A 326 -13.58 -0.98 6.82
N ALA A 327 -13.34 0.25 6.36
CA ALA A 327 -13.33 0.63 4.96
C ALA A 327 -11.95 1.17 4.58
N ILE A 328 -11.42 0.66 3.46
CA ILE A 328 -10.22 1.17 2.81
C ILE A 328 -10.68 1.94 1.56
N GLU A 329 -10.56 3.25 1.65
CA GLU A 329 -11.00 4.21 0.64
C GLU A 329 -9.78 4.81 -0.06
N ASN A 330 -9.94 5.22 -1.32
CA ASN A 330 -8.92 6.02 -1.99
C ASN A 330 -9.18 7.52 -1.76
N THR A 331 -8.29 8.37 -2.25
CA THR A 331 -8.38 9.82 -2.05
C THR A 331 -9.59 10.48 -2.73
N MET A 332 -10.33 9.78 -3.61
CA MET A 332 -11.53 10.34 -4.25
C MET A 332 -12.65 10.60 -3.25
N ILE A 333 -12.68 9.90 -2.11
CA ILE A 333 -13.65 10.16 -1.04
C ILE A 333 -13.53 11.59 -0.49
N THR A 334 -12.37 12.26 -0.65
CA THR A 334 -12.19 13.66 -0.22
C THR A 334 -13.01 14.66 -1.03
N HIS A 335 -13.52 14.28 -2.20
CA HIS A 335 -14.48 15.07 -2.97
C HIS A 335 -15.92 14.95 -2.42
N ASN A 336 -16.17 13.96 -1.57
CA ASN A 336 -17.43 13.66 -0.91
C ASN A 336 -17.19 13.41 0.59
N PRO A 337 -16.68 14.41 1.33
CA PRO A 337 -16.33 14.24 2.74
C PRO A 337 -17.50 13.73 3.58
N GLU A 338 -18.74 14.07 3.20
CA GLU A 338 -19.97 13.58 3.83
C GLU A 338 -20.11 12.05 3.81
N VAL A 339 -19.53 11.37 2.81
CA VAL A 339 -19.56 9.91 2.74
C VAL A 339 -18.65 9.30 3.79
N LYS A 340 -17.44 9.87 3.96
CA LYS A 340 -16.52 9.45 5.02
C LYS A 340 -17.16 9.66 6.40
N GLU A 341 -17.68 10.87 6.65
CA GLU A 341 -18.37 11.20 7.89
C GLU A 341 -19.50 10.21 8.17
N LYS A 342 -20.26 9.82 7.13
CA LYS A 342 -21.36 8.86 7.28
C LYS A 342 -20.88 7.46 7.61
N LEU A 343 -19.83 6.96 6.97
CA LEU A 343 -19.23 5.66 7.31
C LEU A 343 -18.79 5.64 8.79
N GLU A 344 -18.15 6.72 9.25
CA GLU A 344 -17.68 6.85 10.63
C GLU A 344 -18.81 6.98 11.65
N GLU A 345 -19.88 7.74 11.34
CA GLU A 345 -21.11 7.80 12.17
C GLU A 345 -21.74 6.43 12.37
N LEU A 346 -21.61 5.55 11.38
CA LEU A 346 -22.13 4.19 11.38
C LEU A 346 -21.20 3.19 12.10
N GLY A 347 -20.07 3.66 12.65
CA GLY A 347 -19.09 2.84 13.35
C GLY A 347 -18.11 2.11 12.42
N ILE A 348 -18.14 2.40 11.12
CA ILE A 348 -17.18 1.87 10.14
C ILE A 348 -15.95 2.77 10.17
N LYS A 349 -14.81 2.21 10.56
CA LYS A 349 -13.54 2.93 10.59
C LYS A 349 -13.07 3.13 9.16
N VAL A 350 -12.60 4.34 8.82
CA VAL A 350 -12.18 4.66 7.45
C VAL A 350 -10.68 4.94 7.41
N MET A 351 -9.97 4.20 6.57
CA MET A 351 -8.59 4.49 6.17
C MET A 351 -8.59 5.01 4.74
N ILE A 352 -8.01 6.19 4.52
CA ILE A 352 -7.78 6.69 3.16
C ILE A 352 -6.36 6.30 2.76
N GLU A 353 -6.24 5.35 1.85
CA GLU A 353 -4.95 5.03 1.23
C GLU A 353 -4.52 6.17 0.30
N ARG A 354 -3.23 6.49 0.32
CA ARG A 354 -2.64 7.60 -0.42
C ARG A 354 -1.55 7.13 -1.38
N SER A 355 -1.65 5.89 -1.86
CA SER A 355 -0.68 5.35 -2.83
C SER A 355 -0.60 6.24 -4.08
N SER A 356 -1.71 6.85 -4.52
CA SER A 356 -1.73 7.80 -5.64
C SER A 356 -0.87 9.07 -5.43
N TYR A 357 -0.57 9.44 -4.18
CA TYR A 357 0.25 10.60 -3.82
C TYR A 357 1.74 10.29 -3.72
N GLU A 358 2.13 9.02 -3.80
CA GLU A 358 3.54 8.65 -3.87
C GLU A 358 4.19 9.23 -5.13
N LYS A 359 5.30 9.93 -4.94
CA LYS A 359 6.08 10.54 -6.04
C LYS A 359 6.82 9.49 -6.85
N HIS A 360 7.33 8.46 -6.17
CA HIS A 360 8.09 7.40 -6.82
C HIS A 360 7.15 6.26 -7.25
N PRO A 361 7.23 5.72 -8.48
CA PRO A 361 6.41 4.59 -8.91
C PRO A 361 6.53 3.36 -8.00
N LEU A 362 7.77 3.00 -7.59
CA LEU A 362 7.97 1.96 -6.56
C LEU A 362 7.40 2.33 -5.19
N GLY A 363 7.22 3.62 -4.88
CA GLY A 363 6.54 4.04 -3.65
C GLY A 363 5.09 3.57 -3.66
N ARG A 364 4.38 3.73 -4.79
CA ARG A 364 3.03 3.18 -4.99
C ARG A 364 2.99 1.67 -4.78
N LEU A 365 3.97 0.96 -5.34
CA LEU A 365 4.10 -0.49 -5.19
C LEU A 365 4.39 -0.91 -3.75
N GLU A 366 5.18 -0.13 -3.01
CA GLU A 366 5.61 -0.43 -1.65
C GLU A 366 4.46 -0.38 -0.63
N TRP A 367 3.32 0.23 -0.96
CA TRP A 367 2.08 0.12 -0.18
C TRP A 367 1.61 -1.32 0.02
N ILE A 368 2.05 -2.27 -0.82
CA ILE A 368 1.83 -3.70 -0.58
C ILE A 368 2.29 -4.14 0.81
N LYS A 369 3.35 -3.52 1.36
CA LYS A 369 3.84 -3.80 2.71
C LYS A 369 2.84 -3.38 3.79
N LEU A 370 2.17 -2.24 3.61
CA LEU A 370 1.12 -1.79 4.53
C LEU A 370 -0.08 -2.76 4.51
N PHE A 371 -0.51 -3.19 3.33
CA PHE A 371 -1.58 -4.19 3.21
C PHE A 371 -1.14 -5.55 3.79
N GLY A 372 0.14 -5.92 3.64
CA GLY A 372 0.73 -7.04 4.35
C GLY A 372 0.60 -6.94 5.86
N VAL A 373 0.84 -5.76 6.45
CA VAL A 373 0.65 -5.51 7.88
C VAL A 373 -0.82 -5.62 8.29
N LEU A 374 -1.73 -5.01 7.53
CA LEU A 374 -3.17 -5.00 7.83
C LEU A 374 -3.77 -6.40 7.83
N PHE A 375 -3.35 -7.26 6.90
CA PHE A 375 -3.94 -8.59 6.68
C PHE A 375 -3.05 -9.75 7.14
N GLY A 376 -1.97 -9.50 7.90
CA GLY A 376 -1.10 -10.59 8.40
C GLY A 376 -0.35 -11.35 7.29
N ARG A 377 0.10 -10.64 6.26
CA ARG A 377 0.82 -11.16 5.08
C ARG A 377 2.14 -10.42 4.82
N GLU A 378 2.83 -9.98 5.88
CA GLU A 378 4.05 -9.17 5.77
C GLU A 378 5.18 -9.87 5.01
N GLN A 379 5.34 -11.19 5.21
CA GLN A 379 6.39 -11.96 4.54
C GLN A 379 6.12 -12.03 3.03
N GLN A 380 4.87 -12.27 2.63
CA GLN A 380 4.41 -12.32 1.25
C GLN A 380 4.57 -10.95 0.58
N ALA A 381 4.10 -9.89 1.25
CA ALA A 381 4.23 -8.52 0.78
C ALA A 381 5.70 -8.11 0.57
N LYS A 382 6.56 -8.44 1.54
CA LYS A 382 7.98 -8.15 1.46
C LYS A 382 8.65 -8.93 0.32
N ALA A 383 8.38 -10.23 0.22
CA ALA A 383 8.95 -11.08 -0.82
C ALA A 383 8.56 -10.59 -2.22
N PHE A 384 7.29 -10.22 -2.41
CA PHE A 384 6.81 -9.65 -3.65
C PHE A 384 7.53 -8.33 -3.99
N PHE A 385 7.57 -7.37 -3.06
CA PHE A 385 8.22 -6.08 -3.30
C PHE A 385 9.71 -6.23 -3.60
N ASP A 386 10.44 -7.04 -2.81
CA ASP A 386 11.87 -7.29 -3.01
C ASP A 386 12.14 -7.90 -4.41
N ALA A 387 11.29 -8.82 -4.86
CA ALA A 387 11.41 -9.44 -6.18
C ALA A 387 11.19 -8.42 -7.30
N GLN A 388 10.17 -7.56 -7.18
CA GLN A 388 9.87 -6.50 -8.14
C GLN A 388 10.99 -5.45 -8.21
N ALA A 389 11.55 -5.05 -7.07
CA ALA A 389 12.68 -4.11 -7.03
C ALA A 389 13.95 -4.72 -7.66
N ALA A 390 14.24 -5.99 -7.36
CA ALA A 390 15.38 -6.70 -7.95
C ALA A 390 15.24 -6.91 -9.46
N HIS A 391 14.00 -7.09 -9.95
CA HIS A 391 13.70 -7.27 -11.37
C HIS A 391 14.14 -6.07 -12.22
N ILE A 392 13.90 -4.85 -11.73
CA ILE A 392 14.22 -3.63 -12.48
C ILE A 392 15.59 -3.02 -12.14
N GLU A 393 16.28 -3.49 -11.10
CA GLU A 393 17.62 -3.00 -10.72
C GLU A 393 18.59 -2.92 -11.94
N PRO A 394 18.67 -3.92 -12.84
CA PRO A 394 19.55 -3.85 -14.01
C PRO A 394 19.12 -2.80 -15.04
N ILE A 395 17.85 -2.38 -15.05
CA ILE A 395 17.35 -1.32 -15.95
C ILE A 395 17.79 0.04 -15.41
N LEU A 396 17.66 0.24 -14.10
CA LEU A 396 17.99 1.50 -13.42
C LEU A 396 19.49 1.84 -13.49
N GLU A 397 20.36 0.84 -13.65
CA GLU A 397 21.81 1.02 -13.78
C GLU A 397 22.28 1.34 -15.22
N LYS A 398 21.41 1.21 -16.23
CA LYS A 398 21.77 1.48 -17.63
C LYS A 398 21.84 2.98 -17.92
N GLU A 399 22.66 3.34 -18.91
CA GLU A 399 22.65 4.69 -19.45
C GLU A 399 21.30 5.01 -20.10
N LYS A 400 20.84 6.25 -19.92
CA LYS A 400 19.62 6.74 -20.58
C LYS A 400 19.82 6.73 -22.10
N THR A 401 18.80 6.28 -22.82
CA THR A 401 18.76 6.25 -24.29
C THR A 401 18.67 7.64 -24.92
N GLY A 402 18.09 8.59 -24.19
CA GLY A 402 17.79 9.94 -24.68
C GLY A 402 16.62 10.03 -25.66
N LEU A 403 15.91 8.92 -25.90
CA LEU A 403 14.71 8.91 -26.74
C LEU A 403 13.53 9.56 -26.01
N SER A 404 12.82 10.41 -26.74
CA SER A 404 11.66 11.15 -26.25
C SER A 404 10.36 10.33 -26.40
N VAL A 405 9.56 10.29 -25.34
CA VAL A 405 8.31 9.52 -25.27
C VAL A 405 7.14 10.42 -24.89
N ALA A 406 6.14 10.50 -25.77
CA ALA A 406 4.87 11.15 -25.47
C ALA A 406 3.84 10.12 -25.00
N PHE A 407 3.18 10.40 -23.88
CA PHE A 407 2.10 9.56 -23.33
C PHE A 407 0.80 10.36 -23.25
N PHE A 408 -0.22 9.95 -24.00
CA PHE A 408 -1.43 10.75 -24.17
C PHE A 408 -2.67 9.92 -24.48
N ALA A 409 -3.84 10.51 -24.30
CA ALA A 409 -5.10 10.04 -24.87
C ALA A 409 -5.81 11.19 -25.59
N VAL A 410 -6.70 10.84 -26.51
CA VAL A 410 -7.61 11.79 -27.17
C VAL A 410 -8.99 11.58 -26.57
N ALA A 411 -9.51 12.57 -25.86
CA ALA A 411 -10.84 12.52 -25.27
C ALA A 411 -11.94 12.65 -26.34
N SER A 412 -13.16 12.24 -26.01
CA SER A 412 -14.33 12.34 -26.90
C SER A 412 -14.61 13.75 -27.46
N ASP A 413 -14.24 14.80 -26.73
CA ASP A 413 -14.37 16.20 -27.17
C ASP A 413 -13.23 16.69 -28.07
N GLY A 414 -12.27 15.82 -28.39
CA GLY A 414 -11.09 16.11 -29.22
C GLY A 414 -9.91 16.70 -28.44
N THR A 415 -10.05 16.98 -27.15
CA THR A 415 -8.93 17.45 -26.31
C THR A 415 -7.93 16.34 -26.05
N ILE A 416 -6.66 16.71 -25.87
CA ILE A 416 -5.59 15.76 -25.55
C ILE A 416 -5.41 15.72 -24.04
N THR A 417 -5.50 14.53 -23.47
CA THR A 417 -5.19 14.28 -22.06
C THR A 417 -3.78 13.72 -21.97
N VAL A 418 -2.91 14.41 -21.22
CA VAL A 418 -1.50 14.05 -21.02
C VAL A 418 -1.22 13.85 -19.53
N ARG A 419 -0.09 13.22 -19.20
CA ARG A 419 0.36 13.10 -17.81
C ARG A 419 1.14 14.34 -17.38
N LYS A 420 1.04 14.73 -16.12
CA LYS A 420 1.87 15.82 -15.58
C LYS A 420 3.35 15.41 -15.52
N PRO A 421 4.30 16.36 -15.60
CA PRO A 421 5.65 16.11 -15.11
C PRO A 421 5.58 15.59 -13.66
N ASN A 422 6.40 14.61 -13.32
CA ASN A 422 6.44 13.95 -12.01
C ASN A 422 5.20 13.08 -11.67
N ASP A 423 4.29 12.83 -12.62
CA ASP A 423 3.32 11.73 -12.50
C ASP A 423 4.04 10.37 -12.60
N TYR A 424 3.47 9.33 -11.98
CA TYR A 424 4.07 7.99 -11.96
C TYR A 424 4.42 7.46 -13.36
N VAL A 425 3.60 7.70 -14.40
CA VAL A 425 3.90 7.24 -15.77
C VAL A 425 5.10 8.01 -16.34
N SER A 426 5.15 9.33 -16.13
CA SER A 426 6.29 10.14 -16.56
C SER A 426 7.58 9.69 -15.87
N SER A 427 7.51 9.38 -14.57
CA SER A 427 8.63 8.83 -13.82
C SER A 427 9.04 7.44 -14.30
N MET A 428 8.08 6.57 -14.64
CA MET A 428 8.38 5.24 -15.21
C MET A 428 9.11 5.34 -16.55
N ILE A 429 8.76 6.30 -17.41
CA ILE A 429 9.48 6.58 -18.66
C ILE A 429 10.94 6.96 -18.38
N GLU A 430 11.18 7.83 -17.40
CA GLU A 430 12.53 8.24 -17.01
C GLU A 430 13.34 7.09 -16.39
N LEU A 431 12.71 6.28 -15.53
CA LEU A 431 13.33 5.09 -14.92
C LEU A 431 13.68 4.02 -15.96
N ALA A 432 12.88 3.89 -17.01
CA ALA A 432 13.14 3.00 -18.13
C ALA A 432 14.28 3.48 -19.06
N GLY A 433 14.85 4.67 -18.82
CA GLY A 433 15.93 5.26 -19.60
C GLY A 433 15.47 6.14 -20.76
N GLY A 434 14.19 6.50 -20.81
CA GLY A 434 13.64 7.44 -21.79
C GLY A 434 13.67 8.88 -21.28
N THR A 435 13.05 9.78 -22.05
CA THR A 435 12.77 11.15 -21.64
C THR A 435 11.29 11.44 -21.87
N TYR A 436 10.56 11.85 -20.83
CA TYR A 436 9.18 12.27 -21.01
C TYR A 436 9.14 13.62 -21.74
N SER A 437 8.58 13.63 -22.96
CA SER A 437 8.76 14.71 -23.93
C SER A 437 8.10 16.04 -23.53
N LEU A 438 7.05 15.99 -22.72
CA LEU A 438 6.35 17.17 -22.20
C LEU A 438 7.02 17.83 -20.99
N ASN A 439 8.14 17.29 -20.50
CA ASN A 439 8.89 17.92 -19.41
C ASN A 439 9.31 19.35 -19.83
N GLY A 440 8.81 20.36 -19.12
CA GLY A 440 9.10 21.78 -19.37
C GLY A 440 8.12 22.53 -20.29
N TYR A 441 7.18 21.84 -20.93
CA TYR A 441 6.07 22.47 -21.68
C TYR A 441 4.84 22.77 -20.83
N VAL A 442 4.79 22.13 -19.66
CA VAL A 442 3.65 22.13 -18.76
C VAL A 442 4.14 22.58 -17.39
N PRO A 443 3.45 23.51 -16.71
CA PRO A 443 3.87 23.95 -15.38
C PRO A 443 3.87 22.78 -14.40
N GLU A 444 4.92 22.71 -13.58
CA GLU A 444 4.95 21.89 -12.38
C GLU A 444 3.95 22.49 -11.38
N GLU A 445 2.69 22.10 -11.47
CA GLU A 445 1.70 22.46 -10.46
C GLU A 445 1.79 21.51 -9.26
N GLU A 446 1.71 22.05 -8.04
CA GLU A 446 1.80 21.29 -6.78
C GLU A 446 0.54 20.47 -6.45
N ASN A 447 -0.53 20.52 -7.26
CA ASN A 447 -1.74 19.73 -6.98
C ASN A 447 -1.57 18.26 -7.40
N ALA A 448 -2.28 17.37 -6.72
CA ALA A 448 -2.16 15.92 -6.90
C ALA A 448 -2.79 15.35 -8.17
N LEU A 449 -3.22 16.21 -9.12
CA LEU A 449 -3.82 15.72 -10.36
C LEU A 449 -2.75 15.11 -11.26
N SER A 450 -2.87 13.82 -11.55
CA SER A 450 -1.97 13.08 -12.46
C SER A 450 -2.06 13.49 -13.94
N THR A 451 -3.11 14.19 -14.35
CA THR A 451 -3.40 14.49 -15.76
C THR A 451 -3.67 15.96 -16.01
N LEU A 452 -3.38 16.39 -17.24
CA LEU A 452 -3.76 17.69 -17.78
C LEU A 452 -4.42 17.56 -19.14
N LYS A 453 -5.33 18.49 -19.43
CA LYS A 453 -5.95 18.61 -20.75
C LYS A 453 -5.30 19.76 -21.51
N MET A 454 -5.00 19.55 -22.78
CA MET A 454 -4.49 20.56 -23.69
C MET A 454 -5.14 20.45 -25.07
N GLN A 455 -5.08 21.53 -25.85
CA GLN A 455 -5.60 21.52 -27.21
C GLN A 455 -4.66 20.73 -28.13
N MET A 456 -5.22 20.14 -29.19
CA MET A 456 -4.45 19.32 -30.13
C MET A 456 -3.35 20.12 -30.82
N GLU A 457 -3.58 21.39 -31.13
CA GLU A 457 -2.60 22.26 -31.78
C GLU A 457 -1.38 22.50 -30.89
N ASP A 458 -1.60 22.70 -29.58
CA ASP A 458 -0.52 22.86 -28.60
C ASP A 458 0.25 21.53 -28.44
N PHE A 459 -0.48 20.41 -28.40
CA PHE A 459 0.14 19.09 -28.32
C PHE A 459 0.98 18.80 -29.57
N TYR A 460 0.46 19.13 -30.76
CA TYR A 460 1.19 19.01 -32.02
C TYR A 460 2.47 19.84 -32.01
N ALA A 461 2.41 21.08 -31.54
CA ALA A 461 3.57 21.97 -31.48
C ALA A 461 4.69 21.40 -30.57
N ALA A 462 4.31 20.77 -29.46
CA ALA A 462 5.24 20.17 -28.50
C ALA A 462 5.77 18.79 -28.95
N GLU A 463 4.90 17.94 -29.50
CA GLU A 463 5.12 16.48 -29.58
C GLU A 463 5.33 15.92 -30.98
N LYS A 464 5.18 16.72 -32.04
CA LYS A 464 5.33 16.22 -33.42
C LYS A 464 6.67 15.55 -33.71
N ASP A 465 7.73 15.90 -32.97
CA ASP A 465 9.08 15.38 -33.16
C ASP A 465 9.45 14.27 -32.16
N ALA A 466 8.53 13.84 -31.29
CA ALA A 466 8.75 12.77 -30.33
C ALA A 466 9.17 11.46 -31.04
N ASP A 467 10.10 10.73 -30.44
CA ASP A 467 10.63 9.47 -30.99
C ASP A 467 9.60 8.35 -30.91
N ILE A 468 8.83 8.32 -29.82
CA ILE A 468 7.84 7.29 -29.49
C ILE A 468 6.53 7.95 -29.05
N LEU A 469 5.41 7.42 -29.55
CA LEU A 469 4.07 7.76 -29.06
C LEU A 469 3.47 6.56 -28.34
N ILE A 470 2.93 6.79 -27.14
CA ILE A 470 2.16 5.82 -26.36
C ILE A 470 0.77 6.38 -26.13
N TYR A 471 -0.23 5.76 -26.77
CA TYR A 471 -1.62 6.06 -26.56
C TYR A 471 -2.13 5.36 -25.28
N ASN A 472 -2.79 6.11 -24.40
CA ASN A 472 -3.34 5.59 -23.18
C ASN A 472 -4.75 5.00 -23.41
N GLY A 473 -4.83 3.67 -23.48
CA GLY A 473 -6.05 2.91 -23.72
C GLY A 473 -7.03 2.88 -22.55
N THR A 474 -6.69 3.48 -21.39
CA THR A 474 -7.57 3.48 -20.21
C THR A 474 -8.71 4.51 -20.27
N ILE A 475 -8.69 5.46 -21.23
CA ILE A 475 -9.68 6.56 -21.28
C ILE A 475 -10.77 6.32 -22.33
N GLU A 476 -10.38 6.04 -23.58
CA GLU A 476 -11.30 5.88 -24.72
C GLU A 476 -11.11 4.52 -25.43
N GLY A 477 -10.59 3.53 -24.70
CA GLY A 477 -10.30 2.19 -25.20
C GLY A 477 -8.98 2.11 -25.98
N GLU A 478 -8.51 0.89 -26.21
CA GLU A 478 -7.25 0.62 -26.90
C GLU A 478 -7.32 0.93 -28.40
N LEU A 479 -6.20 1.32 -29.00
CA LEU A 479 -6.07 1.42 -30.46
C LEU A 479 -5.51 0.13 -31.05
N THR A 480 -5.98 -0.23 -32.24
CA THR A 480 -5.51 -1.41 -32.97
C THR A 480 -4.62 -1.07 -34.17
N SER A 481 -4.67 0.17 -34.66
CA SER A 481 -3.88 0.62 -35.82
C SER A 481 -3.56 2.11 -35.79
N ILE A 482 -2.51 2.51 -36.51
CA ILE A 482 -2.17 3.92 -36.75
C ILE A 482 -3.33 4.65 -37.45
N ALA A 483 -4.07 3.96 -38.32
CA ALA A 483 -5.21 4.52 -39.03
C ALA A 483 -6.31 5.01 -38.07
N GLU A 484 -6.55 4.31 -36.96
CA GLU A 484 -7.51 4.75 -35.93
C GLU A 484 -7.02 6.00 -35.20
N LEU A 485 -5.71 6.10 -34.90
CA LEU A 485 -5.13 7.30 -34.31
C LEU A 485 -5.30 8.52 -35.23
N VAL A 486 -5.00 8.36 -36.53
CA VAL A 486 -5.14 9.43 -37.53
C VAL A 486 -6.61 9.81 -37.76
N GLN A 487 -7.54 8.86 -37.61
CA GLN A 487 -8.98 9.16 -37.65
C GLN A 487 -9.44 10.01 -36.46
N LYS A 488 -8.85 9.83 -35.27
CA LYS A 488 -9.14 10.69 -34.11
C LYS A 488 -8.69 12.12 -34.36
N ASN A 489 -7.54 12.33 -35.01
CA ASN A 489 -7.13 13.64 -35.53
C ASN A 489 -6.11 13.52 -36.68
N SER A 490 -6.37 14.20 -37.80
CA SER A 490 -5.51 14.08 -38.99
C SER A 490 -4.08 14.58 -38.78
N LEU A 491 -3.84 15.47 -37.80
CA LEU A 491 -2.50 15.98 -37.49
C LEU A 491 -1.54 14.88 -37.02
N PHE A 492 -2.04 13.75 -36.49
CA PHE A 492 -1.18 12.63 -36.10
C PHE A 492 -0.36 12.05 -37.26
N ALA A 493 -0.85 12.15 -38.50
CA ALA A 493 -0.11 11.70 -39.69
C ALA A 493 1.24 12.40 -39.87
N ASP A 494 1.41 13.60 -39.27
CA ASP A 494 2.62 14.39 -39.39
C ASP A 494 3.70 14.07 -38.34
N PHE A 495 3.37 13.29 -37.31
CA PHE A 495 4.28 12.98 -36.21
C PHE A 495 5.43 12.07 -36.68
N LYS A 496 6.63 12.34 -36.17
CA LYS A 496 7.84 11.53 -36.42
C LYS A 496 7.59 10.05 -36.10
N ALA A 497 7.11 9.77 -34.90
CA ALA A 497 6.78 8.41 -34.45
C ALA A 497 5.76 7.69 -35.35
N VAL A 498 4.75 8.39 -35.88
CA VAL A 498 3.78 7.81 -36.82
C VAL A 498 4.46 7.46 -38.14
N LYS A 499 5.31 8.35 -38.67
CA LYS A 499 6.06 8.15 -39.91
C LYS A 499 7.11 7.02 -39.80
N THR A 500 7.66 6.79 -38.61
CA THR A 500 8.63 5.73 -38.33
C THR A 500 8.00 4.45 -37.78
N GLY A 501 6.69 4.45 -37.54
CA GLY A 501 5.96 3.32 -36.98
C GLY A 501 6.28 3.02 -35.51
N GLN A 502 6.74 4.00 -34.73
CA GLN A 502 7.02 3.89 -33.29
C GLN A 502 5.81 4.33 -32.44
N VAL A 503 4.67 3.68 -32.68
CA VAL A 503 3.41 3.99 -32.00
C VAL A 503 2.94 2.77 -31.22
N TYR A 504 2.59 2.98 -29.96
CA TYR A 504 2.15 1.95 -29.03
C TYR A 504 0.84 2.36 -28.36
N THR A 505 0.10 1.39 -27.83
CA THR A 505 -1.06 1.63 -26.95
C THR A 505 -0.86 0.87 -25.64
N THR A 506 -1.35 1.43 -24.53
CA THR A 506 -1.54 0.67 -23.29
C THR A 506 -2.84 -0.14 -23.35
N GLY A 507 -2.89 -1.22 -22.57
CA GLY A 507 -4.13 -1.96 -22.31
C GLY A 507 -5.10 -1.19 -21.39
N SER A 508 -6.40 -1.46 -21.50
CA SER A 508 -7.43 -0.80 -20.66
C SER A 508 -7.33 -1.15 -19.17
N ASN A 509 -6.64 -2.23 -18.82
CA ASN A 509 -6.40 -2.70 -17.45
C ASN A 509 -5.31 -1.93 -16.69
N PHE A 510 -4.53 -1.09 -17.37
CA PHE A 510 -3.30 -0.50 -16.81
C PHE A 510 -3.51 0.25 -15.48
N TYR A 511 -4.64 0.92 -15.30
CA TYR A 511 -4.91 1.72 -14.09
C TYR A 511 -5.19 0.89 -12.83
N GLN A 512 -5.59 -0.38 -12.96
CA GLN A 512 -5.84 -1.26 -11.81
C GLN A 512 -4.60 -2.08 -11.41
N GLN A 513 -3.62 -2.24 -12.30
CA GLN A 513 -2.51 -3.19 -12.12
C GLN A 513 -1.26 -2.56 -11.48
N THR A 514 -1.38 -2.04 -10.26
CA THR A 514 -0.25 -1.46 -9.50
C THR A 514 0.91 -2.46 -9.34
N SER A 515 0.60 -3.74 -9.15
CA SER A 515 1.58 -4.84 -9.05
C SER A 515 2.47 -4.96 -10.28
N GLY A 516 2.01 -4.51 -11.45
CA GLY A 516 2.74 -4.53 -12.71
C GLY A 516 3.58 -3.29 -12.99
N THR A 517 3.77 -2.40 -12.01
CA THR A 517 4.58 -1.17 -12.15
C THR A 517 5.96 -1.45 -12.74
N CYS A 518 6.65 -2.48 -12.23
CA CYS A 518 7.99 -2.84 -12.69
C CYS A 518 7.98 -3.48 -14.09
N ASP A 519 6.96 -4.27 -14.42
CA ASP A 519 6.83 -4.84 -15.76
C ASP A 519 6.59 -3.74 -16.79
N PHE A 520 5.85 -2.68 -16.45
CA PHE A 520 5.68 -1.54 -17.35
C PHE A 520 6.98 -0.77 -17.58
N ILE A 521 7.81 -0.60 -16.54
CA ILE A 521 9.17 -0.03 -16.69
C ILE A 521 10.02 -0.91 -17.62
N GLU A 522 9.91 -2.23 -17.50
CA GLU A 522 10.59 -3.17 -18.39
C GLU A 522 10.11 -3.05 -19.84
N ASP A 523 8.79 -3.04 -20.09
CA ASP A 523 8.22 -2.84 -21.41
C ASP A 523 8.71 -1.54 -22.05
N LEU A 524 8.70 -0.45 -21.29
CA LEU A 524 9.24 0.84 -21.73
C LEU A 524 10.73 0.71 -22.08
N ASN A 525 11.55 0.04 -21.25
CA ASN A 525 12.97 -0.15 -21.52
C ASN A 525 13.20 -0.94 -22.81
N LYS A 526 12.44 -2.01 -23.03
CA LYS A 526 12.51 -2.81 -24.26
C LYS A 526 12.13 -1.99 -25.50
N VAL A 527 11.05 -1.20 -25.41
CA VAL A 527 10.64 -0.26 -26.49
C VAL A 527 11.75 0.75 -26.79
N LEU A 528 12.37 1.33 -25.77
CA LEU A 528 13.46 2.30 -25.90
C LEU A 528 14.74 1.69 -26.50
N ASN A 529 14.96 0.39 -26.34
CA ASN A 529 16.09 -0.34 -26.92
C ASN A 529 15.77 -0.99 -28.28
N GLY A 530 14.57 -0.78 -28.82
CA GLY A 530 14.16 -1.28 -30.13
C GLY A 530 13.95 -2.80 -30.17
N GLU A 531 13.64 -3.42 -29.03
CA GLU A 531 13.27 -4.83 -28.95
C GLU A 531 11.88 -5.09 -29.57
N THR A 532 11.56 -6.33 -29.89
CA THR A 532 10.31 -6.69 -30.59
C THR A 532 9.16 -6.99 -29.63
N ASP A 533 7.93 -6.68 -30.09
CA ASP A 533 6.62 -6.72 -29.40
C ASP A 533 6.18 -8.07 -28.79
N ALA A 534 6.94 -9.17 -28.98
CA ALA A 534 6.49 -10.51 -28.60
C ALA A 534 6.43 -10.76 -27.08
N GLU A 535 6.91 -9.80 -26.27
CA GLU A 535 7.08 -9.97 -24.82
C GLU A 535 6.58 -8.78 -23.98
N TYR A 536 5.77 -7.87 -24.53
CA TYR A 536 5.23 -6.75 -23.75
C TYR A 536 3.99 -7.16 -22.98
N ARG A 537 3.92 -6.77 -21.71
CA ARG A 537 2.78 -7.05 -20.82
C ARG A 537 1.68 -5.99 -20.92
N PHE A 538 2.08 -4.74 -21.07
CA PHE A 538 1.22 -3.56 -20.98
C PHE A 538 1.20 -2.72 -22.25
N LEU A 539 2.24 -2.82 -23.08
CA LEU A 539 2.35 -2.10 -24.34
C LEU A 539 2.05 -3.02 -25.53
N LYS A 540 1.43 -2.45 -26.56
CA LYS A 540 1.25 -3.12 -27.85
C LYS A 540 1.62 -2.17 -28.96
N LYS A 541 2.49 -2.60 -29.87
CA LYS A 541 2.79 -1.83 -31.07
C LYS A 541 1.60 -1.83 -32.03
N ILE A 542 1.22 -0.65 -32.51
CA ILE A 542 0.17 -0.50 -33.53
C ILE A 542 0.80 -0.14 -34.87
N ASN A 543 0.30 -0.78 -35.93
CA ASN A 543 0.84 -0.64 -37.29
C ASN A 543 -0.02 0.24 -38.19
#